data_AF-A0A075HZF3-F1
#
_entry.id   AF-A0A075HZF3-F1
#
_cell.length_a   1.000
_cell.length_b   1.000
_cell.length_c   1.000
_cell.angle_alpha   90.00
_cell.angle_beta   90.00
_cell.angle_gamma   90.00
#
_symmetry.space_group_name_H-M   'P 1'
#
loop_
_entity.id
_entity.type
_entity.pdbx_description
1 polymer ?
#
loop_
_entity_poly.entity_id
_entity_poly.type
_entity_poly.pdbx_seq_one_letter_code
_entity_poly.pdbx_strand_id
1 'polypeptide(L)'
;MGLSTEFSAYGPSRNPWNADYVPGGSSGGSGVSVSANECIASLGSDTGGSIRNPASFCSVVGLKPTYGLVSRYGLISYANSIEQIGPMTKTVEDSAFLLNIISGIDSNDNTTVDNKNQDYLNNIDAGINGKKLE
;
A
#
# COMPACT_ATOMS: atom_id res chain seq x y z
N MET A 1 10.02 -13.41 3.35
CA MET A 1 8.57 -13.53 3.10
C MET A 1 7.86 -13.81 4.41
N GLY A 2 6.71 -13.20 4.67
CA GLY A 2 5.98 -13.39 5.93
C GLY A 2 5.09 -12.19 6.28
N LEU A 3 4.28 -12.34 7.33
CA LEU A 3 3.26 -11.38 7.76
C LEU A 3 3.66 -10.59 9.02
N SER A 4 4.94 -10.57 9.38
CA SER A 4 5.43 -9.92 10.61
C SER A 4 6.71 -9.10 10.45
N THR A 5 7.38 -9.17 9.29
CA THR A 5 8.67 -8.52 9.02
C THR A 5 9.84 -9.01 9.91
N GLU A 6 9.66 -10.07 10.70
CA GLU A 6 10.69 -10.62 11.60
C GLU A 6 11.84 -11.33 10.87
N PHE A 7 11.56 -11.89 9.68
CA PHE A 7 12.57 -12.60 8.87
C PHE A 7 13.51 -11.68 8.09
N SER A 8 13.51 -10.38 8.38
CA SER A 8 14.45 -9.43 7.77
C SER A 8 15.88 -9.76 8.17
N ALA A 9 16.78 -9.88 7.18
CA ALA A 9 18.21 -10.08 7.41
C ALA A 9 18.88 -8.88 8.13
N TYR A 10 18.22 -7.71 8.09
CA TYR A 10 18.66 -6.49 8.77
C TYR A 10 18.08 -6.34 10.19
N GLY A 11 17.38 -7.38 10.67
CA GLY A 11 16.68 -7.37 11.95
C GLY A 11 15.21 -6.97 11.82
N PRO A 12 14.38 -7.33 12.82
CA PRO A 12 12.94 -7.10 12.80
C PRO A 12 12.61 -5.61 12.95
N SER A 13 11.68 -5.11 12.13
CA SER A 13 10.97 -3.87 12.43
C SER A 13 10.06 -4.06 13.65
N ARG A 14 9.88 -3.03 14.48
CA ARG A 14 9.03 -3.08 15.69
C ARG A 14 7.83 -2.15 15.53
N ASN A 15 6.70 -2.52 16.12
CA ASN A 15 5.48 -1.72 16.04
C ASN A 15 5.65 -0.41 16.84
N PRO A 16 5.36 0.78 16.26
CA PRO A 16 5.52 2.06 16.95
C PRO A 16 4.53 2.26 18.09
N TRP A 17 3.40 1.56 18.11
CA TRP A 17 2.42 1.60 19.19
C TRP A 17 2.82 0.73 20.39
N ASN A 18 3.58 -0.34 20.15
CA ASN A 18 4.20 -1.15 21.19
C ASN A 18 5.39 -1.93 20.63
N ALA A 19 6.60 -1.58 21.06
CA ALA A 19 7.83 -2.12 20.51
C ALA A 19 8.04 -3.63 20.80
N ASP A 20 7.27 -4.23 21.71
CA ASP A 20 7.28 -5.68 21.96
C ASP A 20 6.47 -6.49 20.93
N TYR A 21 5.72 -5.82 20.05
CA TYR A 21 4.87 -6.44 19.04
C TYR A 21 5.38 -6.20 17.61
N VAL A 22 4.95 -7.08 16.71
CA VAL A 22 5.27 -7.00 15.29
C VAL A 22 4.47 -5.88 14.60
N PRO A 23 5.02 -5.25 13.55
CA PRO A 23 4.32 -4.23 12.77
C PRO A 23 3.42 -4.81 11.66
N GLY A 24 3.26 -6.14 11.60
CA GLY A 24 2.71 -6.84 10.45
C GLY A 24 3.75 -7.01 9.33
N GLY A 25 3.33 -7.44 8.15
CA GLY A 25 4.25 -7.65 7.03
C GLY A 25 3.58 -8.10 5.72
N SER A 26 4.31 -8.15 4.61
CA SER A 26 5.78 -7.95 4.52
C SER A 26 6.23 -6.49 4.50
N SER A 27 5.35 -5.52 4.22
CA SER A 27 5.69 -4.09 4.19
C SER A 27 5.69 -3.44 5.58
N GLY A 28 6.15 -4.15 6.61
CA GLY A 28 6.17 -3.66 7.99
C GLY A 28 6.97 -2.36 8.15
N GLY A 29 8.15 -2.25 7.54
CA GLY A 29 8.95 -1.01 7.56
C GLY A 29 8.23 0.19 6.92
N SER A 30 7.43 -0.03 5.87
CA SER A 30 6.62 1.00 5.23
C SER A 30 5.51 1.51 6.16
N GLY A 31 4.86 0.62 6.91
CA GLY A 31 3.86 0.99 7.91
C GLY A 31 4.45 1.71 9.12
N VAL A 32 5.58 1.21 9.64
CA VAL A 32 6.30 1.80 10.77
C VAL A 32 6.75 3.22 10.46
N SER A 33 7.42 3.44 9.32
CA SER A 33 7.99 4.75 8.97
C SER A 33 6.93 5.86 8.87
N VAL A 34 5.75 5.55 8.32
CA VAL A 34 4.63 6.50 8.25
C VAL A 34 4.03 6.76 9.63
N SER A 35 3.80 5.69 10.41
CA SER A 35 3.18 5.76 11.73
C SER A 35 4.07 6.49 12.75
N ALA A 36 5.39 6.25 12.70
CA ALA A 36 6.38 6.88 13.55
C ALA A 36 6.77 8.30 13.12
N ASN A 37 6.15 8.85 12.07
CA ASN A 37 6.47 10.17 11.48
C ASN A 37 7.90 10.28 10.90
N GLU A 38 8.50 9.17 10.50
CA GLU A 38 9.81 9.16 9.82
C GLU A 38 9.66 9.58 8.35
N CYS A 39 8.48 9.36 7.76
CA CYS A 39 8.10 9.90 6.45
C CYS A 39 6.63 10.33 6.43
N ILE A 40 6.26 11.10 5.39
CA ILE A 40 4.88 11.54 5.16
C ILE A 40 4.04 10.41 4.54
N ALA A 41 4.65 9.67 3.63
CA ALA A 41 4.05 8.56 2.91
C ALA A 41 5.13 7.54 2.53
N SER A 42 4.73 6.29 2.31
CA SER A 42 5.60 5.23 1.83
C SER A 42 4.87 4.36 0.79
N LEU A 43 5.64 3.52 0.09
CA LEU A 43 5.10 2.48 -0.78
C LEU A 43 5.33 1.12 -0.13
N GLY A 44 4.39 0.21 -0.36
CA GLY A 44 4.56 -1.22 -0.07
C GLY A 44 4.17 -2.07 -1.28
N SER A 45 4.41 -3.36 -1.19
CA SER A 45 3.84 -4.36 -2.11
C SER A 45 2.87 -5.25 -1.36
N ASP A 46 1.74 -5.59 -1.99
CA ASP A 46 0.71 -6.46 -1.44
C ASP A 46 0.49 -7.64 -2.38
N THR A 47 0.92 -8.83 -1.94
CA THR A 47 0.70 -10.09 -2.65
C THR A 47 -0.45 -10.88 -2.03
N GLY A 48 -0.49 -10.92 -0.69
CA GLY A 48 -1.48 -11.66 0.10
C GLY A 48 -1.94 -10.89 1.34
N GLY A 49 -1.89 -9.57 1.31
CA GLY A 49 -2.16 -8.69 2.45
C GLY A 49 -0.99 -7.79 2.85
N SER A 50 0.14 -7.84 2.14
CA SER A 50 1.40 -7.23 2.58
C SER A 50 1.44 -5.70 2.66
N ILE A 51 0.39 -4.97 2.23
CA ILE A 51 0.17 -3.54 2.54
C ILE A 51 -0.90 -3.41 3.62
N ARG A 52 -2.04 -4.07 3.43
CA ARG A 52 -3.22 -3.91 4.30
C ARG A 52 -2.99 -4.45 5.72
N ASN A 53 -2.25 -5.54 5.85
CA ASN A 53 -1.89 -6.13 7.13
C ASN A 53 -1.00 -5.19 7.97
N PRO A 54 0.17 -4.71 7.50
CA PRO A 54 0.97 -3.77 8.27
C PRO A 54 0.29 -2.41 8.47
N ALA A 55 -0.55 -1.96 7.53
CA ALA A 55 -1.34 -0.74 7.73
C ALA A 55 -2.29 -0.85 8.94
N SER A 56 -2.98 -1.98 9.06
CA SER A 56 -3.84 -2.30 10.20
C SER A 56 -3.05 -2.32 11.52
N PHE A 57 -1.88 -2.99 11.53
CA PHE A 57 -1.07 -3.15 12.74
C PHE A 57 -0.41 -1.84 13.19
N CYS A 58 -0.03 -0.96 12.25
CA CYS A 58 0.65 0.30 12.53
C CYS A 58 -0.29 1.51 12.62
N SER A 59 -1.62 1.30 12.53
CA SER A 59 -2.65 2.36 12.53
C SER A 59 -2.39 3.45 11.47
N VAL A 60 -2.17 3.02 10.23
CA VAL A 60 -2.05 3.89 9.06
C VAL A 60 -3.03 3.45 7.97
N VAL A 61 -3.26 4.30 6.97
CA VAL A 61 -4.03 3.95 5.77
C VAL A 61 -3.11 3.16 4.84
N GLY A 62 -3.59 2.01 4.34
CA GLY A 62 -2.88 1.22 3.34
C GLY A 62 -3.83 0.72 2.27
N LEU A 63 -3.53 1.06 1.01
CA LEU A 63 -4.36 0.72 -0.14
C LEU A 63 -3.62 -0.26 -1.05
N LYS A 64 -4.21 -1.43 -1.28
CA LYS A 64 -3.84 -2.27 -2.43
C LYS A 64 -4.75 -1.91 -3.60
N PRO A 65 -4.23 -1.33 -4.70
CA PRO A 65 -5.07 -1.00 -5.84
C PRO A 65 -5.51 -2.25 -6.63
N THR A 66 -6.34 -2.02 -7.65
CA THR A 66 -6.64 -3.02 -8.68
C THR A 66 -5.34 -3.53 -9.31
N TYR A 67 -5.26 -4.83 -9.57
CA TYR A 67 -4.09 -5.41 -10.24
C TYR A 67 -3.91 -4.76 -11.63
N GLY A 68 -2.67 -4.39 -11.96
CA GLY A 68 -2.33 -3.68 -13.19
C GLY A 68 -2.56 -2.17 -13.14
N LEU A 69 -3.06 -1.60 -12.04
CA LEU A 69 -3.26 -0.15 -11.96
C LEU A 69 -1.95 0.63 -11.78
N VAL A 70 -0.97 0.00 -11.14
CA VAL A 70 0.39 0.50 -10.90
C VAL A 70 1.35 -0.48 -11.56
N SER A 71 2.30 0.03 -12.35
CA SER A 71 3.32 -0.78 -13.00
C SER A 71 4.13 -1.59 -11.98
N ARG A 72 4.44 -2.83 -12.33
CA ARG A 72 5.35 -3.71 -11.59
C ARG A 72 6.75 -3.71 -12.20
N TYR A 73 7.01 -2.93 -13.25
CA TYR A 73 8.36 -2.80 -13.80
C TYR A 73 9.31 -2.24 -12.72
N GLY A 74 10.36 -3.00 -12.42
CA GLY A 74 11.30 -2.69 -11.33
C GLY A 74 10.93 -3.28 -9.96
N LEU A 75 9.72 -3.85 -9.78
CA LEU A 75 9.37 -4.61 -8.59
C LEU A 75 10.07 -5.98 -8.63
N ILE A 76 10.74 -6.36 -7.54
CA ILE A 76 11.25 -7.72 -7.38
C ILE A 76 10.05 -8.64 -7.15
N SER A 77 9.72 -9.43 -8.17
CA SER A 77 8.55 -10.31 -8.17
C SER A 77 8.62 -11.36 -7.06
N TYR A 78 7.52 -11.52 -6.34
CA TYR A 78 7.21 -12.68 -5.51
C TYR A 78 6.15 -13.56 -6.18
N ALA A 79 5.00 -13.00 -6.54
CA ALA A 79 3.94 -13.73 -7.24
C ALA A 79 3.25 -12.82 -8.26
N ASN A 80 3.76 -12.85 -9.49
CA ASN A 80 3.40 -11.93 -10.58
C ASN A 80 1.90 -11.78 -10.82
N SER A 81 1.10 -12.81 -10.61
CA SER A 81 -0.33 -12.78 -10.92
C SER A 81 -1.19 -12.07 -9.88
N ILE A 82 -0.64 -11.72 -8.71
CA ILE A 82 -1.41 -11.20 -7.57
C ILE A 82 -0.72 -10.07 -6.80
N GLU A 83 0.57 -9.82 -7.03
CA GLU A 83 1.28 -8.73 -6.36
C GLU A 83 0.95 -7.37 -6.97
N GLN A 84 0.87 -6.36 -6.12
CA GLN A 84 0.62 -4.99 -6.54
C GLN A 84 1.30 -3.99 -5.61
N ILE A 85 1.93 -2.95 -6.16
CA ILE A 85 2.43 -1.81 -5.38
C ILE A 85 1.26 -0.92 -4.97
N GLY A 86 1.32 -0.34 -3.77
CA GLY A 86 0.32 0.61 -3.31
C GLY A 86 0.81 1.53 -2.18
N PRO A 87 0.07 2.62 -1.93
CA PRO A 87 0.46 3.63 -0.95
C PRO A 87 0.16 3.21 0.48
N MET A 88 0.99 3.70 1.41
CA MET A 88 0.73 3.74 2.85
C MET A 88 0.90 5.16 3.37
N THR A 89 -0.11 5.70 4.03
CA THR A 89 -0.22 7.12 4.39
C THR A 89 -0.95 7.31 5.73
N LYS A 90 -0.95 8.52 6.27
CA LYS A 90 -1.72 8.83 7.49
C LYS A 90 -3.20 9.08 7.21
N THR A 91 -3.53 9.59 6.03
CA THR A 91 -4.89 9.95 5.65
C THR A 91 -5.32 9.26 4.36
N VAL A 92 -6.65 9.14 4.17
CA VAL A 92 -7.23 8.58 2.94
C VAL A 92 -6.96 9.48 1.75
N GLU A 93 -7.00 10.80 1.95
CA GLU A 93 -6.67 11.81 0.94
C GLU A 93 -5.25 11.65 0.41
N ASP A 94 -4.26 11.50 1.30
CA ASP A 94 -2.86 11.29 0.89
C ASP A 94 -2.69 10.00 0.09
N SER A 95 -3.42 8.94 0.44
CA SER A 95 -3.42 7.68 -0.32
C SER A 95 -4.00 7.88 -1.73
N ALA A 96 -5.09 8.62 -1.85
CA ALA A 96 -5.70 8.93 -3.15
C ALA A 96 -4.79 9.82 -4.00
N PHE A 97 -4.18 10.85 -3.40
CA PHE A 97 -3.20 11.71 -4.05
C PHE A 97 -2.00 10.92 -4.57
N LEU A 98 -1.44 10.04 -3.74
CA LEU A 98 -0.30 9.22 -4.15
C LEU A 98 -0.68 8.21 -5.23
N LEU A 99 -1.90 7.65 -5.19
CA LEU A 99 -2.39 6.76 -6.24
C LEU A 99 -2.53 7.46 -7.60
N ASN A 100 -2.98 8.73 -7.62
CA ASN A 100 -2.99 9.54 -8.85
C ASN A 100 -1.60 9.66 -9.48
N ILE A 101 -0.54 9.74 -8.67
CA ILE A 101 0.84 9.89 -9.14
C ILE A 101 1.40 8.58 -9.70
N ILE A 102 1.14 7.45 -9.02
CA ILE A 102 1.81 6.17 -9.34
C ILE A 102 1.00 5.27 -10.28
N SER A 103 -0.28 5.57 -10.52
CA SER A 103 -1.12 4.76 -11.40
C SER A 103 -1.01 5.15 -12.86
N GLY A 104 -1.15 4.17 -13.75
CA GLY A 104 -1.19 4.41 -15.20
C GLY A 104 -0.55 3.30 -16.03
N ILE A 105 -0.66 3.45 -17.34
CA ILE A 105 -0.01 2.60 -18.34
C ILE A 105 1.50 2.79 -18.29
N ASP A 106 2.24 1.69 -18.32
CA ASP A 106 3.69 1.68 -18.50
C ASP A 106 4.05 0.74 -19.64
N SER A 107 4.78 1.24 -20.64
CA SER A 107 5.24 0.46 -21.79
C SER A 107 6.19 -0.68 -21.44
N ASN A 108 6.79 -0.65 -20.24
CA ASN A 108 7.67 -1.69 -19.74
C ASN A 108 6.93 -2.80 -18.98
N ASP A 109 5.63 -2.61 -18.71
CA ASP A 109 4.77 -3.58 -18.03
C ASP A 109 3.46 -3.79 -18.81
N ASN A 110 3.45 -4.86 -19.62
CA ASN A 110 2.30 -5.30 -20.40
C ASN A 110 1.11 -5.78 -19.54
N THR A 111 1.24 -5.81 -18.21
CA THR A 111 0.14 -6.12 -17.30
C THR A 111 -0.60 -4.88 -16.78
N THR A 112 -0.11 -3.68 -17.13
CA THR A 112 -0.81 -2.44 -16.78
C THR A 112 -2.14 -2.30 -17.53
N VAL A 113 -3.12 -1.70 -16.86
CA VAL A 113 -4.45 -1.45 -17.42
C VAL A 113 -4.74 0.04 -17.47
N ASP A 114 -5.47 0.47 -18.49
CA ASP A 114 -5.83 1.88 -18.66
C ASP A 114 -6.78 2.31 -17.53
N ASN A 115 -6.31 3.26 -16.71
CA ASN A 115 -7.09 3.83 -15.61
C ASN A 115 -8.07 4.92 -16.08
N LYS A 116 -8.15 5.17 -17.39
CA LYS A 116 -9.01 6.16 -18.04
C LYS A 116 -8.81 7.58 -17.51
N ASN A 117 -7.59 7.91 -17.08
CA ASN A 117 -7.24 9.18 -16.42
C ASN A 117 -8.16 9.48 -15.22
N GLN A 118 -8.52 8.45 -14.45
CA GLN A 118 -9.31 8.62 -13.23
C GLN A 118 -8.54 9.48 -12.21
N ASP A 119 -9.19 10.51 -11.70
CA ASP A 119 -8.72 11.28 -10.55
C ASP A 119 -9.35 10.71 -9.26
N TYR A 120 -8.52 10.10 -8.42
CA TYR A 120 -8.92 9.47 -7.16
C TYR A 120 -9.24 10.47 -6.03
N LEU A 121 -8.93 11.76 -6.19
CA LEU A 121 -9.35 12.80 -5.25
C LEU A 121 -10.75 13.32 -5.57
N ASN A 122 -11.20 13.14 -6.81
CA ASN A 122 -12.50 13.62 -7.22
C ASN A 122 -13.62 12.94 -6.41
N ASN A 123 -14.47 13.75 -5.77
CA ASN A 123 -15.56 13.33 -4.90
C ASN A 123 -15.15 12.53 -3.65
N ILE A 124 -13.91 12.69 -3.15
CA ILE A 124 -13.44 11.96 -1.94
C ILE A 124 -14.33 12.22 -0.71
N ASP A 125 -14.90 13.43 -0.61
CA ASP A 125 -15.78 13.86 0.50
C ASP A 125 -17.27 13.78 0.19
N ALA A 126 -17.68 13.17 -0.94
CA ALA A 126 -19.09 13.11 -1.35
C ALA A 126 -19.96 12.23 -0.43
N GLY A 127 -19.35 11.47 0.48
CA GLY A 127 -20.03 10.55 1.39
C GLY A 127 -20.59 9.31 0.69
N ILE A 128 -21.34 8.51 1.44
CA ILE A 128 -21.80 7.17 1.00
C ILE A 128 -23.34 7.06 0.88
N ASN A 129 -24.08 8.17 0.90
CA ASN A 129 -25.54 8.13 0.83
C ASN A 129 -26.01 7.46 -0.48
N GLY A 130 -26.93 6.49 -0.36
CA GLY A 130 -27.43 5.70 -1.49
C GLY A 130 -26.44 4.68 -2.08
N LYS A 131 -25.24 4.53 -1.52
CA LYS A 131 -24.31 3.46 -1.90
C LYS A 131 -24.72 2.15 -1.22
N LYS A 132 -24.64 1.05 -1.95
CA LYS A 132 -24.83 -0.31 -1.41
C LYS A 132 -23.50 -0.79 -0.82
N LEU A 133 -23.51 -1.26 0.42
CA LEU A 133 -22.39 -1.96 1.05
C LEU A 133 -22.77 -3.45 1.09
N GLU A 134 -22.03 -4.29 0.37
CA GLU A 134 -22.21 -5.76 0.36
C GLU A 134 -20.97 -6.44 0.93
#